data_AF-A0A7M7PN17-F1
#
_entry.id   AF-A0A7M7PN17-F1
#
_cell.length_a   1.000
_cell.length_b   1.000
_cell.length_c   1.000
_cell.angle_alpha   90.00
_cell.angle_beta   90.00
_cell.angle_gamma   90.00
#
_symmetry.space_group_name_H-M   'P 1'
#
loop_
_entity.id
_entity.type
_entity.pdbx_description
1 polymer ?
#
loop_
_entity_poly.entity_id
_entity_poly.type
_entity_poly.pdbx_seq_one_letter_code
_entity_poly.pdbx_strand_id
1 'polypeptide(L)'
;MIVVYWVETGFSTQWCFENFIQHRSMRRARDVRDQLQGLMERVEMEIVSCGMDSVVIRKAVTAGFFYHTARFSKGGNYKTVKHQQTVMVHPNSGLFEEQPRWLIYHELVFTTKEFMRQVIEIENGWLLEAAPHYYKAKELEDASSKKMPKGVGKSAGS
;
A
#
# COMPACT_ATOMS: atom_id res chain seq x y z
N MET A 1 -7.70 10.15 -1.77
CA MET A 1 -7.91 11.33 -2.64
C MET A 1 -9.10 11.16 -3.57
N ILE A 2 -9.15 10.16 -4.46
CA ILE A 2 -10.26 9.99 -5.43
C ILE A 2 -11.66 10.00 -4.77
N VAL A 3 -11.86 9.24 -3.69
CA VAL A 3 -13.15 9.18 -2.98
C VAL A 3 -13.54 10.52 -2.35
N VAL A 4 -12.57 11.26 -1.80
CA VAL A 4 -12.83 12.56 -1.15
C VAL A 4 -13.31 13.58 -2.18
N TYR A 5 -12.60 13.72 -3.31
CA TYR A 5 -13.03 14.62 -4.38
C TYR A 5 -14.40 14.24 -4.97
N TRP A 6 -14.68 12.93 -5.12
CA TRP A 6 -15.99 12.50 -5.59
C TRP A 6 -17.13 12.89 -4.63
N VAL A 7 -16.88 12.84 -3.31
CA VAL A 7 -17.84 13.30 -2.30
C VAL A 7 -18.04 14.82 -2.39
N GLU A 8 -16.96 15.59 -2.53
CA GLU A 8 -17.01 17.07 -2.65
C GLU A 8 -17.80 17.54 -3.88
N THR A 9 -17.78 16.77 -4.97
CA THR A 9 -18.59 17.04 -6.18
C THR A 9 -20.04 16.57 -6.07
N GLY A 10 -20.49 16.14 -4.88
CA GLY A 10 -21.85 15.66 -4.67
C GLY A 10 -22.13 14.33 -5.37
N PHE A 11 -21.14 13.44 -5.42
CA PHE A 11 -21.23 12.13 -6.08
C PHE A 11 -21.47 12.21 -7.60
N SER A 12 -20.89 13.24 -8.24
CA SER A 12 -21.12 13.54 -9.66
C SER A 12 -20.72 12.39 -10.58
N THR A 13 -21.65 11.98 -11.45
CA THR A 13 -21.37 11.02 -12.53
C THR A 13 -20.52 11.65 -13.62
N GLN A 14 -20.74 12.94 -13.91
CA GLN A 14 -19.98 13.69 -14.90
C GLN A 14 -18.51 13.80 -14.49
N TRP A 15 -18.24 14.09 -13.23
CA TRP A 15 -16.88 14.15 -12.70
C TRP A 15 -16.17 12.80 -12.83
N CYS A 16 -16.87 11.68 -12.54
CA CYS A 16 -16.30 10.35 -12.75
C CYS A 16 -15.93 10.11 -14.22
N PHE A 17 -16.78 10.52 -15.16
CA PHE A 17 -16.52 10.38 -16.59
C PHE A 17 -15.30 11.20 -17.01
N GLU A 18 -15.23 12.46 -16.62
CA GLU A 18 -14.12 13.38 -16.94
C GLU A 18 -12.77 12.93 -16.36
N ASN A 19 -12.79 12.23 -15.23
CA ASN A 19 -11.58 11.74 -14.54
C ASN A 19 -11.29 10.25 -14.81
N PHE A 20 -11.95 9.64 -15.81
CA PHE A 20 -11.76 8.23 -16.19
C PHE A 20 -12.00 7.23 -15.04
N ILE A 21 -12.92 7.56 -14.14
CA ILE A 21 -13.30 6.75 -12.98
C ILE A 21 -14.59 6.01 -13.27
N GLN A 22 -14.62 4.71 -12.93
CA GLN A 22 -15.83 3.92 -13.04
C GLN A 22 -16.83 4.26 -11.93
N HIS A 23 -17.85 5.03 -12.28
CA HIS A 23 -18.88 5.48 -11.34
C HIS A 23 -19.60 4.33 -10.61
N ARG A 24 -19.86 3.20 -11.28
CA ARG A 24 -20.46 2.01 -10.64
C ARG A 24 -19.60 1.47 -9.49
N SER A 25 -18.28 1.48 -9.66
CA SER A 25 -17.33 1.04 -8.64
C SER A 25 -17.29 2.01 -7.45
N MET A 26 -17.38 3.32 -7.70
CA MET A 26 -17.46 4.34 -6.66
C MET A 26 -18.75 4.22 -5.82
N ARG A 27 -19.90 4.03 -6.47
CA ARG A 27 -21.17 3.78 -5.75
C ARG A 27 -21.07 2.54 -4.87
N ARG A 28 -20.59 1.43 -5.42
CA ARG A 28 -20.41 0.20 -4.63
C ARG A 28 -19.48 0.41 -3.44
N ALA A 29 -18.39 1.15 -3.60
CA ALA A 29 -17.48 1.45 -2.50
C ALA A 29 -18.17 2.27 -1.40
N ARG A 30 -19.03 3.23 -1.76
CA ARG A 30 -19.85 3.98 -0.81
C ARG A 30 -20.84 3.07 -0.09
N ASP A 31 -21.59 2.24 -0.81
CA ASP A 31 -22.58 1.35 -0.21
C ASP A 31 -21.94 0.40 0.83
N VAL A 32 -20.75 -0.14 0.50
CA VAL A 32 -19.97 -0.99 1.43
C VAL A 32 -19.48 -0.19 2.64
N ARG A 33 -19.00 1.05 2.44
CA ARG A 33 -18.60 1.91 3.56
C ARG A 33 -19.77 2.18 4.50
N ASP A 34 -20.94 2.51 3.96
CA ASP A 34 -22.12 2.85 4.75
C ASP A 34 -22.63 1.61 5.53
N GLN A 35 -22.53 0.41 4.95
CA GLN A 35 -22.79 -0.84 5.66
C GLN A 35 -21.80 -1.10 6.81
N LEU A 36 -20.49 -0.90 6.58
CA LEU A 36 -19.47 -1.07 7.61
C LEU A 36 -19.65 -0.07 8.74
N GLN A 37 -19.97 1.18 8.42
CA GLN A 37 -20.29 2.22 9.41
C GLN A 37 -21.48 1.80 10.29
N GLY A 38 -22.58 1.33 9.68
CA GLY A 38 -23.73 0.84 10.45
C GLY A 38 -23.42 -0.37 11.33
N LEU A 39 -22.46 -1.23 10.93
CA LEU A 39 -21.98 -2.31 11.79
C LEU A 39 -21.15 -1.79 12.97
N MET A 40 -20.25 -0.83 12.74
CA MET A 40 -19.44 -0.21 13.79
C MET A 40 -20.32 0.45 14.86
N GLU A 41 -21.37 1.16 14.45
CA GLU A 41 -22.35 1.77 15.37
C GLU A 41 -23.04 0.72 16.25
N ARG A 42 -23.40 -0.44 15.69
CA ARG A 42 -24.04 -1.55 16.43
C ARG A 42 -23.13 -2.21 17.47
N VAL A 43 -21.82 -2.20 17.24
CA VAL A 43 -20.83 -2.74 18.17
C VAL A 43 -20.19 -1.66 19.03
N GLU A 44 -20.79 -0.46 19.07
CA GLU A 44 -20.35 0.69 19.87
C GLU A 44 -18.89 1.10 19.61
N MET A 45 -18.42 0.91 18.38
CA MET A 45 -17.10 1.36 17.95
C MET A 45 -17.16 2.82 17.50
N GLU A 46 -16.37 3.67 18.17
CA GLU A 46 -16.26 5.09 17.81
C GLU A 46 -15.60 5.28 16.43
N ILE A 47 -16.20 6.13 15.61
CA ILE A 47 -15.66 6.50 14.30
C ILE A 47 -14.76 7.71 14.48
N VAL A 48 -13.46 7.46 14.53
CA VAL A 48 -12.43 8.50 14.65
C VAL A 48 -11.71 8.73 13.31
N SER A 49 -11.16 9.94 13.14
CA SER A 49 -10.32 10.30 11.99
C SER A 49 -8.93 10.70 12.46
N CYS A 50 -7.89 10.24 11.76
CA CYS A 50 -6.51 10.66 11.98
C CYS A 50 -6.13 11.92 11.17
N GLY A 51 -7.10 12.59 10.55
CA GLY A 51 -6.87 13.79 9.75
C GLY A 51 -5.96 13.50 8.56
N MET A 52 -4.85 14.24 8.46
CA MET A 52 -3.86 14.09 7.38
C MET A 52 -2.71 13.14 7.73
N ASP A 53 -2.73 12.51 8.90
CA ASP A 53 -1.65 11.60 9.31
C ASP A 53 -1.73 10.26 8.56
N SER A 54 -0.93 10.17 7.49
CA SER A 54 -0.81 8.96 6.68
C SER A 54 -0.13 7.79 7.40
N VAL A 55 0.61 8.03 8.49
CA VAL A 55 1.31 6.97 9.23
C VAL A 55 0.31 6.08 9.92
N VAL A 56 -0.72 6.65 10.55
CA VAL A 56 -1.78 5.88 11.23
C VAL A 56 -2.49 4.94 10.25
N ILE A 57 -2.82 5.44 9.05
CA ILE A 57 -3.45 4.64 8.00
C ILE A 57 -2.54 3.50 7.56
N ARG A 58 -1.27 3.79 7.30
CA ARG A 58 -0.29 2.76 6.88
C ARG A 58 -0.05 1.71 7.97
N LYS A 59 0.00 2.11 9.24
CA LYS A 59 0.07 1.18 10.38
C LYS A 59 -1.18 0.28 10.47
N ALA A 60 -2.38 0.84 10.27
CA ALA A 60 -3.61 0.06 10.24
C ALA A 60 -3.62 -0.97 9.10
N VAL A 61 -3.21 -0.57 7.89
CA VAL A 61 -3.05 -1.50 6.77
C VAL A 61 -1.98 -2.54 7.08
N THR A 62 -0.89 -2.14 7.72
CA THR A 62 0.17 -3.07 8.18
C THR A 62 -0.36 -4.11 9.15
N ALA A 63 -1.22 -3.73 10.08
CA ALA A 63 -1.83 -4.67 11.02
C ALA A 63 -2.73 -5.71 10.32
N GLY A 64 -3.44 -5.33 9.26
CA GLY A 64 -4.29 -6.26 8.49
C GLY A 64 -3.53 -7.12 7.48
N PHE A 65 -2.46 -6.56 6.89
CA PHE A 65 -1.74 -7.17 5.75
C PHE A 65 -0.29 -7.50 6.07
N PHE A 66 0.08 -7.65 7.35
CA PHE A 66 1.47 -7.91 7.77
C PHE A 66 2.09 -9.13 7.05
N TYR A 67 1.28 -10.13 6.68
CA TYR A 67 1.74 -11.31 5.93
C TYR A 67 2.16 -10.97 4.48
N HIS A 68 1.54 -9.96 3.86
CA HIS A 68 1.80 -9.51 2.50
C HIS A 68 2.91 -8.46 2.45
N THR A 69 4.07 -8.79 3.03
CA THR A 69 5.22 -7.88 3.07
C THR A 69 6.29 -8.29 2.06
N ALA A 70 6.82 -7.30 1.34
CA ALA A 70 7.98 -7.44 0.48
C ALA A 70 9.05 -6.39 0.82
N ARG A 71 10.31 -6.75 0.61
CA ARG A 71 11.46 -5.87 0.79
C ARG A 71 12.29 -5.78 -0.47
N PHE A 72 12.85 -4.61 -0.75
CA PHE A 72 13.76 -4.44 -1.85
C PHE A 72 15.11 -5.10 -1.54
N SER A 73 15.61 -5.94 -2.44
CA SER A 73 16.90 -6.63 -2.27
C SER A 73 18.05 -5.85 -2.90
N LYS A 74 19.29 -6.11 -2.45
CA LYS A 74 20.51 -5.58 -3.10
C LYS A 74 20.63 -6.01 -4.57
N GLY A 75 20.02 -7.13 -4.94
CA GLY A 75 19.96 -7.62 -6.32
C GLY A 75 18.97 -6.87 -7.22
N GLY A 76 18.47 -5.70 -6.81
CA GLY A 76 17.59 -4.85 -7.63
C GLY A 76 16.18 -5.40 -7.83
N ASN A 77 15.71 -6.30 -6.97
CA ASN A 77 14.39 -6.94 -7.07
C ASN A 77 13.73 -6.99 -5.70
N TYR A 78 12.39 -7.02 -5.65
CA TYR A 78 11.68 -7.26 -4.40
C TYR A 78 11.65 -8.74 -4.05
N LYS A 79 11.66 -9.02 -2.76
CA LYS A 79 11.44 -10.36 -2.23
C LYS A 79 10.42 -10.35 -1.11
N THR A 80 9.51 -11.31 -1.11
CA THR A 80 8.60 -11.53 0.02
C THR A 80 9.41 -11.93 1.26
N VAL A 81 8.98 -11.50 2.45
CA VAL A 81 9.82 -11.64 3.65
C VAL A 81 9.96 -13.10 4.10
N LYS A 82 8.89 -13.89 4.12
CA LYS A 82 8.99 -15.30 4.52
C LYS A 82 9.47 -16.22 3.41
N HIS A 83 8.85 -16.17 2.24
CA HIS A 83 9.12 -17.13 1.16
C HIS A 83 10.33 -16.75 0.31
N GLN A 84 10.90 -15.55 0.48
CA GLN A 84 12.00 -15.02 -0.34
C GLN A 84 11.70 -15.07 -1.85
N GLN A 85 10.42 -15.07 -2.21
CA GLN A 85 9.91 -15.15 -3.57
C GLN A 85 10.17 -13.82 -4.27
N THR A 86 10.75 -13.88 -5.46
CA THR A 86 11.05 -12.69 -6.26
C THR A 86 9.78 -12.13 -6.87
N VAL A 87 9.44 -10.91 -6.48
CA VAL A 87 8.25 -10.20 -6.94
C VAL A 87 8.65 -8.82 -7.44
N MET A 88 7.78 -8.15 -8.18
CA MET A 88 8.01 -6.76 -8.61
C MET A 88 6.78 -5.91 -8.38
N VAL A 89 6.97 -4.60 -8.27
CA VAL A 89 5.84 -3.66 -8.28
C VAL A 89 5.23 -3.66 -9.68
N HIS A 90 3.90 -3.73 -9.75
CA HIS A 90 3.19 -3.67 -11.03
C HIS A 90 3.41 -2.31 -11.72
N PRO A 91 3.62 -2.24 -13.05
CA PRO A 91 3.90 -0.98 -13.77
C PRO A 91 2.86 0.13 -13.59
N ASN A 92 1.59 -0.25 -13.40
CA ASN A 92 0.50 0.71 -13.17
C ASN A 92 0.48 1.31 -11.75
N SER A 93 1.41 0.93 -10.87
CA SER A 93 1.49 1.50 -9.52
C SER A 93 2.28 2.82 -9.54
N GLY A 94 1.83 3.80 -8.76
CA GLY A 94 2.59 5.02 -8.52
C GLY A 94 3.96 4.80 -7.87
N LEU A 95 4.18 3.66 -7.20
CA LEU A 95 5.45 3.31 -6.55
C LEU A 95 6.42 2.52 -7.46
N PHE A 96 6.09 2.38 -8.75
CA PHE A 96 6.95 1.64 -9.69
C PHE A 96 8.34 2.27 -9.84
N GLU A 97 8.43 3.60 -9.80
CA GLU A 97 9.69 4.35 -9.95
C GLU A 97 10.39 4.61 -8.61
N GLU A 98 9.65 4.92 -7.55
CA GLU A 98 10.23 5.28 -6.25
C GLU A 98 10.96 4.12 -5.57
N GLN A 99 10.46 2.91 -5.77
CA GLN A 99 11.02 1.67 -5.24
C GLN A 99 11.40 1.73 -3.74
N PRO A 100 10.43 2.00 -2.86
CA PRO A 100 10.66 2.10 -1.42
C PRO A 100 11.17 0.79 -0.82
N ARG A 101 11.93 0.89 0.27
CA ARG A 101 12.67 -0.25 0.81
C ARG A 101 11.76 -1.39 1.30
N TRP A 102 10.67 -1.04 1.94
CA TRP A 102 9.70 -1.96 2.53
C TRP A 102 8.29 -1.61 2.06
N LEU A 103 7.55 -2.64 1.67
CA LEU A 103 6.25 -2.51 1.07
C LEU A 103 5.28 -3.53 1.65
N ILE A 104 4.02 -3.14 1.70
CA ILE A 104 2.89 -4.06 1.74
C ILE A 104 2.20 -4.07 0.39
N TYR A 105 1.69 -5.23 0.00
CA TYR A 105 0.87 -5.41 -1.21
C TYR A 105 -0.49 -6.01 -0.87
N HIS A 106 -1.51 -5.70 -1.67
CA HIS A 106 -2.83 -6.32 -1.51
C HIS A 106 -2.86 -7.73 -2.10
N GLU A 107 -2.35 -7.88 -3.32
CA GLU A 107 -2.40 -9.14 -4.07
C GLU A 107 -1.13 -9.34 -4.93
N LEU A 108 -0.84 -10.61 -5.22
CA LEU A 108 0.14 -11.04 -6.21
C LEU A 108 -0.56 -11.53 -7.46
N VAL A 109 -0.09 -11.09 -8.61
CA VAL A 109 -0.64 -11.48 -9.91
C VAL A 109 0.46 -12.07 -10.76
N PHE A 110 0.23 -13.30 -11.18
CA PHE A 110 1.11 -14.01 -12.07
C PHE A 110 0.72 -13.76 -13.52
N THR A 111 1.65 -13.21 -14.31
CA THR A 111 1.53 -13.14 -15.77
C THR A 111 2.73 -13.84 -16.40
N THR A 112 3.70 -13.10 -16.92
CA THR A 112 5.04 -13.58 -17.27
C THR A 112 5.99 -13.54 -16.07
N LYS A 113 5.71 -12.65 -15.12
CA LYS A 113 6.42 -12.53 -13.85
C LYS A 113 5.39 -12.24 -12.76
N GLU A 114 5.82 -12.33 -11.51
CA GLU A 114 4.96 -12.04 -10.36
C GLU A 114 4.96 -10.55 -10.02
N PHE A 115 3.78 -9.95 -10.07
CA PHE A 115 3.58 -8.54 -9.81
C PHE A 115 2.72 -8.30 -8.58
N MET A 116 3.18 -7.42 -7.70
CA MET A 116 2.44 -6.88 -6.58
C MET A 116 1.51 -5.75 -7.05
N ARG A 117 0.23 -5.82 -6.69
CA ARG A 117 -0.74 -4.73 -6.93
C ARG A 117 -1.20 -4.08 -5.63
N GLN A 118 -1.57 -2.81 -5.74
CA GLN A 118 -2.00 -1.96 -4.63
C GLN A 118 -0.96 -1.97 -3.50
N VAL A 119 0.20 -1.39 -3.78
CA VAL A 119 1.32 -1.35 -2.86
C VAL A 119 1.35 -0.07 -2.04
N ILE A 120 1.83 -0.16 -0.80
CA ILE A 120 2.10 0.99 0.06
C ILE A 120 3.48 0.84 0.71
N GLU A 121 4.20 1.95 0.88
CA GLU A 121 5.43 1.99 1.67
C GLU A 121 5.13 1.86 3.16
N ILE A 122 5.95 1.10 3.87
CA ILE A 122 5.89 0.95 5.33
C ILE A 122 7.27 1.03 5.96
N GLU A 123 7.33 1.24 7.27
CA GLU A 123 8.55 1.04 8.04
C GLU A 123 8.59 -0.39 8.59
N ASN A 124 9.77 -1.02 8.58
CA ASN A 124 9.94 -2.38 9.05
C ASN A 124 9.61 -2.55 10.54
N GLY A 125 9.83 -1.52 11.37
CA GLY A 125 9.52 -1.55 12.81
C GLY A 125 8.04 -1.85 13.08
N TRP A 126 7.14 -1.38 12.22
CA TRP A 126 5.70 -1.56 12.39
C TRP A 126 5.26 -3.02 12.27
N LEU A 127 6.06 -3.88 11.61
CA LEU A 127 5.78 -5.30 11.49
C LEU A 127 5.96 -6.05 12.82
N LEU A 128 6.91 -5.62 13.66
CA LEU A 128 7.08 -6.16 15.01
C LEU A 128 5.98 -5.67 15.95
N GLU A 129 5.55 -4.42 15.79
CA GLU A 129 4.42 -3.87 16.54
C GLU A 129 3.12 -4.61 16.19
N ALA A 130 2.86 -4.82 14.89
CA ALA A 130 1.64 -5.43 14.40
C ALA A 130 1.56 -6.96 14.64
N ALA A 131 2.65 -7.68 14.41
CA ALA A 131 2.65 -9.14 14.45
C ALA A 131 3.95 -9.70 15.08
N PRO A 132 4.18 -9.48 16.38
CA PRO A 132 5.39 -9.94 17.08
C PRO A 132 5.50 -11.47 17.14
N HIS A 133 4.37 -12.18 17.02
CA HIS A 133 4.33 -13.64 16.95
C HIS A 133 4.77 -14.18 15.59
N TYR A 134 4.73 -13.35 14.54
CA TYR A 134 5.02 -13.75 13.17
C TYR A 134 6.43 -13.33 12.72
N TYR A 135 6.87 -12.12 13.09
CA TYR A 135 8.18 -11.58 12.72
C TYR A 135 9.17 -11.63 13.89
N LYS A 136 10.41 -11.99 13.59
CA LYS A 136 11.56 -11.86 14.51
C LYS A 136 12.45 -10.70 14.07
N ALA A 137 13.08 -10.00 15.01
CA ALA A 137 13.96 -8.86 14.73
C ALA A 137 15.02 -9.17 13.66
N LYS A 138 15.65 -10.35 13.73
CA LYS A 138 16.65 -10.82 12.75
C LYS A 138 16.13 -10.91 11.30
N GLU A 139 14.84 -11.14 11.09
CA GLU A 139 14.24 -11.20 9.74
C GLU A 139 14.03 -9.80 9.15
N LEU A 140 13.89 -8.80 10.02
CA LEU A 140 13.66 -7.41 9.68
C LEU A 140 14.96 -6.58 9.74
N GLU A 141 16.02 -7.15 10.30
CA GLU A 141 17.36 -6.60 10.24
C GLU A 141 17.82 -6.47 8.80
N ASP A 142 18.08 -5.23 8.43
CA ASP A 142 18.57 -4.90 7.12
C ASP A 142 20.07 -4.62 7.16
N ALA A 143 20.88 -5.60 6.74
CA ALA A 143 22.33 -5.42 6.56
C ALA A 143 22.71 -4.43 5.43
N SER A 144 21.74 -3.69 4.87
CA SER A 144 21.89 -2.79 3.72
C SER A 144 21.64 -1.32 4.05
N SER A 145 21.05 -1.00 5.20
CA SER A 145 20.72 0.37 5.63
C SER A 145 21.96 1.29 5.80
N LYS A 146 23.18 0.73 5.74
CA LYS A 146 24.42 1.51 5.76
C LYS A 146 24.79 2.22 4.44
N LYS A 147 24.25 1.82 3.28
CA LYS A 147 24.53 2.47 1.98
C LYS A 147 23.40 2.21 0.98
N MET A 148 22.35 3.02 0.97
CA MET A 148 21.47 3.09 -0.20
C MET A 148 22.20 3.85 -1.33
N PRO A 149 22.26 3.31 -2.57
CA PRO A 149 22.80 4.04 -3.70
C PRO A 149 21.93 5.28 -3.97
N LYS A 150 22.55 6.45 -4.10
CA LYS A 150 21.88 7.67 -4.55
C LYS A 150 21.25 7.42 -5.92
N GLY A 151 20.01 7.89 -6.11
CA GLY A 151 19.24 7.72 -7.33
C GLY A 151 20.08 8.03 -8.57
N VAL A 152 19.95 7.16 -9.58
CA VAL A 152 20.61 7.32 -10.88
C VAL A 152 20.17 8.65 -11.46
N GLY A 153 21.07 9.63 -11.47
CA GLY A 153 20.86 10.92 -12.10
C GLY A 153 20.58 10.73 -13.59
N LYS A 154 19.50 11.34 -14.07
CA LYS A 154 19.26 11.51 -15.51
C LYS A 154 20.47 12.21 -16.11
N SER A 155 21.21 11.50 -16.96
CA SER A 155 22.19 12.11 -17.86
C SER A 155 21.42 13.01 -18.83
N ALA A 156 21.63 14.32 -18.73
CA ALA A 156 21.22 15.28 -19.74
C ALA A 156 21.98 14.96 -21.03
N GLY A 157 21.25 14.58 -22.08
CA GLY A 157 21.79 14.41 -23.43
C GLY A 157 22.04 15.78 -24.07
N SER A 158 23.21 15.89 -24.70
CA SER A 158 23.70 17.03 -25.49
C SER A 158 22.87 17.32 -26.73
#